data_AF-A0A1B6H8H2-F1
#
_entry.id   AF-A0A1B6H8H2-F1
#
_cell.length_a   1.000
_cell.length_b   1.000
_cell.length_c   1.000
_cell.angle_alpha   90.00
_cell.angle_beta   90.00
_cell.angle_gamma   90.00
#
_symmetry.space_group_name_H-M   'P 1'
#
loop_
_entity.id
_entity.type
_entity.pdbx_description
1 polymer ?
#
loop_
_entity_poly.entity_id
_entity_poly.type
_entity_poly.pdbx_seq_one_letter_code
_entity_poly.pdbx_strand_id
1 'polypeptide(L)'
;HLIGLQMWESRAIPVREKRSSDHIVQDCVMVTSEEGHFYYKTTVAPDTPACGIFLITDPDKTVEVYFDYLDVPCNTGGLVSFVDGWEMNGQFFPSVEDHPKPLAQRFHEFCGS
;
A
#
# COMPACT_ATOMS: atom_id res chain seq x y z
N HIS A 1 2.51 -2.47 57.03
CA HIS A 1 2.77 -3.15 55.74
C HIS A 1 2.02 -2.41 54.65
N LEU A 2 2.73 -1.81 53.70
CA LEU A 2 2.15 -1.13 52.55
C LEU A 2 2.09 -2.16 51.41
N ILE A 3 0.88 -2.51 50.96
CA ILE A 3 0.68 -3.37 49.78
C ILE A 3 0.60 -2.44 48.58
N GLY A 4 1.57 -2.57 47.68
CA GLY A 4 1.66 -1.81 46.43
C GLY A 4 0.58 -2.21 45.43
N LEU A 5 0.00 -1.20 44.78
CA LEU A 5 -0.79 -1.36 43.57
C LEU A 5 0.06 -0.84 42.40
N GLN A 6 0.86 -1.74 41.82
CA GLN A 6 1.40 -1.52 40.48
C GLN A 6 0.25 -1.82 39.51
N MET A 7 -0.43 -0.77 39.03
CA MET A 7 -1.37 -0.89 37.93
C MET A 7 -0.58 -1.32 36.70
N TRP A 8 -0.78 -2.55 36.27
CA TRP A 8 -0.31 -3.04 34.98
C TRP A 8 -1.05 -2.27 33.88
N GLU A 9 -0.32 -1.54 33.06
CA GLU A 9 -0.87 -0.92 31.86
C GLU A 9 -1.00 -2.03 30.82
N SER A 10 -2.21 -2.57 30.70
CA SER A 10 -2.55 -3.50 29.64
C SER A 10 -2.33 -2.78 28.31
N ARG A 11 -1.26 -3.13 27.59
CA ARG A 11 -1.11 -2.70 26.20
C ARG A 11 -2.36 -3.17 25.46
N ALA A 12 -3.22 -2.23 25.05
CA ALA A 12 -4.35 -2.53 24.21
C ALA A 12 -3.82 -3.27 22.98
N ILE A 13 -4.26 -4.51 22.78
CA ILE A 13 -4.00 -5.21 21.54
C ILE A 13 -4.73 -4.40 20.46
N PRO A 14 -4.05 -3.88 19.42
CA PRO A 14 -4.74 -3.16 18.36
C PRO A 14 -5.76 -4.12 17.77
N VAL A 15 -7.04 -3.81 17.99
CA VAL A 15 -8.14 -4.52 17.34
C VAL A 15 -8.00 -4.19 15.87
N ARG A 16 -7.61 -5.19 15.07
CA ARG A 16 -7.57 -5.04 13.61
C ARG A 16 -8.91 -4.48 13.16
N GLU A 17 -8.91 -3.27 12.60
CA GLU A 17 -10.14 -2.68 12.09
C GLU A 17 -10.81 -3.65 11.13
N LYS A 18 -12.13 -3.81 11.31
CA LYS A 18 -12.92 -4.68 10.46
C LYS A 18 -12.89 -4.06 9.07
N ARG A 19 -12.37 -4.80 8.09
CA ARG A 19 -12.28 -4.36 6.70
C ARG A 19 -13.62 -3.79 6.24
N SER A 20 -13.66 -2.51 5.87
CA SER A 20 -14.81 -1.97 5.15
C SER A 20 -14.87 -2.67 3.80
N SER A 21 -16.08 -3.00 3.33
CA SER A 21 -16.29 -3.53 1.98
C SER A 21 -15.80 -2.56 0.91
N ASP A 22 -15.79 -1.28 1.23
CA ASP A 22 -15.59 -0.19 0.28
C ASP A 22 -14.12 -0.04 -0.13
N HIS A 23 -13.19 -0.53 0.70
CA HIS A 23 -11.74 -0.47 0.44
C HIS A 23 -11.14 -1.81 0.02
N ILE A 24 -11.98 -2.72 -0.48
CA ILE A 24 -11.51 -3.93 -1.17
C ILE A 24 -11.22 -3.57 -2.62
N VAL A 25 -9.95 -3.64 -3.02
CA VAL A 25 -9.53 -3.39 -4.40
C VAL A 25 -9.96 -4.57 -5.27
N GLN A 26 -11.01 -4.38 -6.07
CA GLN A 26 -11.56 -5.39 -6.98
C GLN A 26 -11.30 -5.04 -8.45
N ASP A 27 -11.30 -3.76 -8.78
CA ASP A 27 -11.02 -3.27 -10.12
C ASP A 27 -9.51 -3.15 -10.35
N CYS A 28 -9.06 -3.54 -11.54
CA CYS A 28 -7.64 -3.56 -11.86
C CYS A 28 -7.04 -2.16 -12.09
N VAL A 29 -7.91 -1.15 -12.25
CA VAL A 29 -7.57 0.27 -12.27
C VAL A 29 -8.55 0.97 -11.33
N MET A 30 -8.15 1.16 -10.07
CA MET A 30 -8.93 1.89 -9.08
C MET A 30 -8.28 3.24 -8.81
N VAL A 31 -9.02 4.34 -8.93
CA VAL A 31 -8.53 5.68 -8.59
C VAL A 31 -9.31 6.19 -7.38
N THR A 32 -8.64 6.72 -6.35
CA THR A 32 -9.31 7.22 -5.16
C THR A 32 -8.51 8.31 -4.43
N SER A 33 -9.23 9.21 -3.75
CA SER A 33 -8.68 10.17 -2.80
C SER A 33 -9.14 9.89 -1.36
N GLU A 34 -9.75 8.75 -1.11
CA GLU A 34 -10.25 8.38 0.21
C GLU A 34 -9.12 7.92 1.13
N GLU A 35 -9.16 8.38 2.37
CA GLU A 35 -8.29 7.89 3.44
C GLU A 35 -8.86 6.58 4.02
N GLY A 36 -7.97 5.65 4.38
CA GLY A 36 -8.35 4.41 5.05
C GLY A 36 -7.45 3.22 4.75
N HIS A 37 -7.88 2.04 5.21
CA HIS A 37 -7.18 0.79 4.99
C HIS A 37 -7.67 0.09 3.73
N PHE A 38 -6.79 -0.02 2.73
CA PHE A 38 -7.06 -0.75 1.50
C PHE A 38 -6.62 -2.21 1.60
N TYR A 39 -7.42 -3.09 0.99
CA TYR A 39 -7.16 -4.52 0.99
C TYR A 39 -7.18 -5.06 -0.43
N TYR A 40 -6.10 -5.73 -0.81
CA TYR A 40 -6.01 -6.48 -2.04
C TYR A 40 -5.68 -7.94 -1.73
N LYS A 41 -6.28 -8.85 -2.49
CA LYS A 41 -5.93 -10.27 -2.50
C LYS A 41 -6.01 -10.74 -3.94
N THR A 42 -4.92 -11.30 -4.45
CA THR A 42 -4.96 -11.92 -5.78
C THR A 42 -5.97 -13.08 -5.78
N THR A 43 -6.90 -13.05 -6.73
CA THR A 43 -7.93 -14.08 -6.93
C THR A 43 -7.66 -14.95 -8.16
N VAL A 44 -6.56 -14.72 -8.87
CA VAL A 44 -6.41 -15.14 -10.27
C VAL A 44 -5.04 -15.79 -10.55
N ALA A 45 -5.00 -16.62 -11.60
CA ALA A 45 -3.89 -17.46 -12.06
C ALA A 45 -2.60 -16.68 -12.43
N PRO A 46 -1.45 -17.35 -12.63
CA PRO A 46 -0.14 -16.71 -12.86
C PRO A 46 -0.06 -15.67 -13.99
N ASP A 47 -0.97 -15.72 -14.97
CA ASP A 47 -0.93 -14.90 -16.18
C ASP A 47 -1.82 -13.64 -16.10
N THR A 48 -2.25 -13.25 -14.91
CA THR A 48 -3.15 -12.11 -14.73
C THR A 48 -2.35 -10.80 -14.71
N PRO A 49 -2.77 -9.75 -15.42
CA PRO A 49 -2.07 -8.47 -15.39
C PRO A 49 -2.01 -7.90 -13.97
N ALA A 50 -0.93 -7.17 -13.67
CA ALA A 50 -0.83 -6.44 -12.42
C ALA A 50 -1.99 -5.42 -12.31
N CYS A 51 -2.73 -5.48 -11.21
CA CYS A 51 -3.74 -4.47 -10.89
C CYS A 51 -3.10 -3.31 -10.12
N GLY A 52 -3.54 -2.09 -10.41
CA GLY A 52 -3.04 -0.86 -9.79
C GLY A 52 -4.13 -0.10 -9.03
N ILE A 53 -3.76 0.39 -7.84
CA ILE A 53 -4.51 1.44 -7.14
C ILE A 53 -3.79 2.77 -7.32
N PHE A 54 -4.56 3.78 -7.73
CA PHE A 54 -4.09 5.10 -8.09
C PHE A 54 -4.56 6.09 -7.03
N LEU A 55 -3.68 6.42 -6.07
CA LEU A 55 -3.99 7.29 -4.94
C LEU A 55 -3.74 8.76 -5.30
N ILE A 56 -4.76 9.61 -5.17
CA ILE A 56 -4.68 11.04 -5.49
C ILE A 56 -5.01 11.91 -4.28
N THR A 57 -4.47 13.12 -4.26
CA THR A 57 -4.75 14.14 -3.24
C THR A 57 -4.65 15.53 -3.85
N ASP A 58 -4.95 16.56 -3.06
CA ASP A 58 -4.80 17.96 -3.49
C ASP A 58 -3.32 18.27 -3.80
N PRO A 59 -3.02 19.22 -4.72
CA PRO A 59 -1.65 19.48 -5.18
C PRO A 59 -0.65 19.91 -4.09
N ASP A 60 -1.13 20.41 -2.96
CA ASP A 60 -0.34 20.87 -1.81
C ASP A 60 -0.23 19.82 -0.69
N LYS A 61 -0.78 18.62 -0.91
CA LYS A 61 -0.74 17.50 0.03
C LYS A 61 0.14 16.37 -0.48
N THR A 62 0.56 15.52 0.45
CA THR A 62 1.35 14.31 0.16
C THR A 62 0.52 13.09 0.54
N VAL A 63 0.48 12.09 -0.35
CA VAL A 63 -0.07 10.78 -0.02
C VAL A 63 0.99 9.99 0.75
N GLU A 64 0.63 9.51 1.94
CA GLU A 64 1.47 8.59 2.70
C GLU A 64 0.86 7.18 2.66
N VAL A 65 1.68 6.17 2.36
CA VAL A 65 1.24 4.78 2.24
C VAL A 65 2.09 3.91 3.16
N TYR A 66 1.43 3.09 3.96
CA TYR A 66 2.07 2.12 4.85
C TYR A 66 1.49 0.73 4.56
N PHE A 67 2.36 -0.27 4.48
CA PHE A 67 1.92 -1.66 4.40
C PHE A 67 1.67 -2.19 5.82
N ASP A 68 0.40 -2.28 6.22
CA ASP A 68 0.04 -2.92 7.49
C ASP A 68 0.28 -4.44 7.48
N TYR A 69 0.18 -5.06 6.30
CA TYR A 69 0.36 -6.48 6.09
C TYR A 69 0.75 -6.74 4.64
N LEU A 70 1.82 -7.50 4.44
CA LEU A 70 2.28 -7.96 3.13
C LEU A 70 2.52 -9.47 3.23
N ASP A 71 1.92 -10.24 2.32
CA ASP A 71 2.14 -11.69 2.18
C ASP A 71 2.23 -11.99 0.68
N VAL A 72 3.40 -11.68 0.13
CA VAL A 72 3.71 -11.77 -1.30
C VAL A 72 5.02 -12.56 -1.46
N PRO A 73 4.98 -13.80 -1.99
CA PRO A 73 6.15 -14.67 -2.04
C PRO A 73 7.18 -14.20 -3.09
N CYS A 74 8.34 -13.75 -2.60
CA CYS A 74 9.45 -13.30 -3.45
C CYS A 74 10.00 -14.40 -4.38
N ASN A 75 10.02 -15.65 -3.89
CA ASN A 75 10.66 -16.78 -4.59
C ASN A 75 9.88 -17.30 -5.81
N THR A 76 8.59 -16.96 -5.92
CA THR A 76 7.74 -17.32 -7.06
C THR A 76 7.47 -16.13 -7.98
N GLY A 77 8.23 -15.03 -7.83
CA GLY A 77 8.08 -13.82 -8.64
C GLY A 77 6.93 -12.91 -8.22
N GLY A 78 6.38 -13.08 -7.01
CA GLY A 78 5.41 -12.15 -6.46
C GLY A 78 6.06 -10.81 -6.12
N LEU A 79 5.43 -9.69 -6.50
CA LEU A 79 5.91 -8.34 -6.23
C LEU A 79 4.75 -7.35 -6.08
N VAL A 80 5.00 -6.28 -5.34
CA VAL A 80 4.20 -5.05 -5.29
C VAL A 80 5.10 -3.89 -5.68
N SER A 81 4.73 -3.17 -6.73
CA SER A 81 5.44 -1.95 -7.14
C SER A 81 4.76 -0.72 -6.58
N PHE A 82 5.53 0.17 -5.97
CA PHE A 82 5.10 1.50 -5.55
C PHE A 82 5.79 2.55 -6.43
N VAL A 83 5.01 3.54 -6.87
CA VAL A 83 5.48 4.62 -7.72
C VAL A 83 5.09 5.96 -7.10
N ASP A 84 6.07 6.82 -6.81
CA ASP A 84 5.88 8.26 -6.58
C ASP A 84 5.57 8.92 -7.95
N GLY A 85 4.29 8.84 -8.33
CA GLY A 85 3.77 9.11 -9.66
C GLY A 85 2.89 7.95 -10.15
N TRP A 86 2.86 7.75 -11.47
CA TRP A 86 2.07 6.68 -12.10
C TRP A 86 2.92 5.82 -13.01
N GLU A 87 2.59 4.54 -13.09
CA GLU A 87 3.09 3.63 -14.13
C GLU A 87 1.88 3.09 -14.90
N MET A 88 1.98 3.09 -16.23
CA MET A 88 0.98 2.48 -17.10
C MET A 88 1.65 2.01 -18.39
N ASN A 89 1.55 0.71 -18.68
CA ASN A 89 2.08 0.08 -19.90
C ASN A 89 3.59 0.34 -20.15
N GLY A 90 4.39 0.31 -19.10
CA GLY A 90 5.83 0.55 -19.09
C GLY A 90 6.22 2.03 -19.09
N GLN A 91 5.26 2.95 -19.01
CA GLN A 91 5.52 4.39 -19.01
C GLN A 91 5.31 4.99 -17.63
N PHE A 92 6.23 5.86 -17.22
CA PHE A 92 6.17 6.58 -15.96
C PHE A 92 5.69 8.01 -16.14
N PHE A 93 4.80 8.46 -15.26
CA PHE A 93 4.26 9.81 -15.26
C PHE A 93 4.43 10.48 -13.89
N PRO A 94 4.94 11.73 -13.86
CA PRO A 94 5.65 12.42 -14.94
C PRO A 94 6.91 11.65 -15.38
N SER A 95 7.38 11.96 -16.59
CA SER A 95 8.58 11.37 -17.20
C SER A 95 9.84 11.60 -16.35
N VAL A 96 10.97 10.99 -16.74
CA VAL A 96 12.24 11.20 -16.03
C VAL A 96 12.73 12.64 -16.20
N GLU A 97 12.41 13.27 -17.33
CA GLU A 97 12.77 14.62 -17.70
C GLU A 97 11.90 15.68 -16.99
N ASP A 98 10.64 15.34 -16.70
CA ASP A 98 9.66 16.26 -16.14
C ASP A 98 9.52 16.17 -14.61
N HIS A 99 10.21 15.24 -13.96
CA HIS A 99 10.16 15.06 -12.52
C HIS A 99 11.47 15.47 -11.82
N PRO A 100 11.42 16.18 -10.68
CA PRO A 100 12.62 16.63 -10.00
C PRO A 100 13.48 15.50 -9.41
N LYS A 101 12.87 14.36 -9.06
CA LYS A 101 13.57 13.16 -8.57
C LYS A 101 13.80 12.15 -9.70
N PRO A 102 14.96 11.45 -9.74
CA PRO A 102 15.20 10.35 -10.66
C PRO A 102 14.30 9.14 -10.35
N LEU A 103 14.07 8.27 -11.35
CA LEU A 103 13.19 7.10 -11.22
C LEU A 103 13.57 6.15 -10.07
N ALA A 104 14.87 5.97 -9.80
CA ALA A 104 15.37 5.13 -8.70
C ALA A 104 14.97 5.63 -7.29
N GLN A 105 14.50 6.88 -7.17
CA GLN A 105 13.97 7.46 -5.92
C GLN A 105 12.44 7.53 -5.90
N ARG A 106 11.79 7.00 -6.93
CA ARG A 106 10.33 7.06 -7.13
C ARG A 106 9.72 5.68 -7.28
N PHE A 107 10.49 4.70 -7.73
CA PHE A 107 10.04 3.34 -7.98
C PHE A 107 10.66 2.40 -6.96
N HIS A 108 9.81 1.63 -6.27
CA HIS A 108 10.22 0.65 -5.29
C HIS A 108 9.42 -0.63 -5.48
N GLU A 109 10.08 -1.77 -5.38
CA GLU A 109 9.44 -3.09 -5.39
C GLU A 109 9.53 -3.72 -4.01
N PHE A 110 8.42 -4.34 -3.59
CA PHE A 110 8.28 -4.99 -2.30
C PHE A 110 7.75 -6.41 -2.49
N CYS A 111 8.24 -7.32 -1.66
CA CYS A 111 7.70 -8.66 -1.45
C CYS A 111 8.11 -9.11 -0.05
N GLY A 112 7.44 -10.12 0.51
CA GLY A 112 7.69 -10.61 1.85
C GLY A 112 6.43 -11.16 2.52
N SER A 113 6.65 -11.99 3.55
CA SER A 113 5.62 -12.55 4.42
C SER A 113 6.10 -12.63 5.87
#